data_AF-A0A940X4A9-F1
#
_entry.id   AF-A0A940X4A9-F1
#
_cell.length_a   1.000
_cell.length_b   1.000
_cell.length_c   1.000
_cell.angle_alpha   90.00
_cell.angle_beta   90.00
_cell.angle_gamma   90.00
#
_symmetry.space_group_name_H-M   'P 1'
#
loop_
_entity.id
_entity.type
_entity.pdbx_description
1 polymer ?
#
loop_
_entity_poly.entity_id
_entity_poly.type
_entity_poly.pdbx_seq_one_letter_code
_entity_poly.pdbx_strand_id
1 'polypeptide(L)'
;MIRALSLQSSACLLALAMLSVTGAGRAQSAPVAPMAENVRVDYARVLNVEPVYETLRATRAEKVCDQPAPPKPQPKDEEGRLARMWDSVKGVFTDNDKPKQAAPAAPRCRTVPVAKEFQRPIAYDVDYMYKGMKYRSRLLEDPGTRLRIRISVMPYEAAPVAVP
;
A
#
# COMPACT_ATOMS: atom_id res chain seq x y z
N MET A 1 -39.54 -95.18 -33.48
CA MET A 1 -39.99 -93.90 -32.91
C MET A 1 -38.78 -92.99 -32.78
N ILE A 2 -38.80 -91.85 -33.46
CA ILE A 2 -37.72 -90.88 -33.64
C ILE A 2 -38.14 -89.62 -32.86
N ARG A 3 -37.28 -89.00 -32.03
CA ARG A 3 -37.02 -87.54 -31.94
C ARG A 3 -36.28 -87.08 -30.67
N ALA A 4 -35.41 -86.09 -30.90
CA ALA A 4 -34.94 -85.03 -30.00
C ALA A 4 -33.80 -85.35 -29.00
N LEU A 5 -32.66 -85.66 -29.61
CA LEU A 5 -31.32 -85.36 -29.09
C LEU A 5 -31.08 -83.83 -29.01
N SER A 6 -30.25 -83.43 -28.07
CA SER A 6 -29.10 -82.52 -28.29
C SER A 6 -29.23 -80.98 -28.36
N LEU A 7 -30.32 -80.33 -27.92
CA LEU A 7 -30.38 -78.85 -27.96
C LEU A 7 -30.13 -78.10 -26.63
N GLN A 8 -30.18 -78.76 -25.47
CA GLN A 8 -30.08 -78.07 -24.17
C GLN A 8 -28.66 -77.98 -23.60
N SER A 9 -27.73 -78.81 -24.05
CA SER A 9 -26.38 -78.89 -23.46
C SER A 9 -25.42 -77.80 -23.96
N SER A 10 -25.62 -77.26 -25.17
CA SER A 10 -24.72 -76.24 -25.76
C SER A 10 -25.01 -74.81 -25.32
N ALA A 11 -26.21 -74.52 -24.79
CA ALA A 11 -26.56 -73.18 -24.35
C ALA A 11 -25.87 -72.76 -23.03
N CYS A 12 -25.46 -73.75 -22.21
CA CYS A 12 -24.85 -73.48 -20.91
C CYS A 12 -23.35 -73.16 -21.02
N LEU A 13 -22.65 -73.70 -22.02
CA LEU A 13 -21.21 -73.51 -22.22
C LEU A 13 -20.85 -72.13 -22.83
N LEU A 14 -21.77 -71.50 -23.56
CA LEU A 14 -21.55 -70.15 -24.11
C LEU A 14 -21.77 -69.01 -23.10
N ALA A 15 -22.47 -69.27 -22.00
CA ALA A 15 -22.73 -68.26 -20.96
C ALA A 15 -21.56 -68.09 -19.96
N LEU A 16 -20.70 -69.10 -19.79
CA LEU A 16 -19.56 -69.03 -18.86
C LEU A 16 -18.31 -68.34 -19.45
N ALA A 17 -18.24 -68.11 -20.75
CA ALA A 17 -17.04 -67.58 -21.41
C ALA A 17 -16.90 -66.04 -21.40
N MET A 18 -17.93 -65.30 -20.98
CA MET A 18 -17.93 -63.82 -21.00
C MET A 18 -17.54 -63.17 -19.66
N LEU A 19 -17.12 -63.95 -18.66
CA LEU A 19 -16.79 -63.44 -17.32
C LEU A 19 -15.30 -63.48 -17.00
N SER A 20 -14.44 -63.16 -17.97
CA SER A 20 -13.03 -62.92 -17.68
C SER A 20 -12.53 -61.71 -18.48
N VAL A 21 -11.76 -60.86 -17.80
CA VAL A 21 -11.17 -59.60 -18.27
C VAL A 21 -12.01 -58.34 -18.00
N THR A 22 -12.31 -58.10 -16.72
CA THR A 22 -12.15 -56.74 -16.17
C THR A 22 -10.85 -56.72 -15.36
N GLY A 23 -9.75 -56.37 -16.05
CA GLY A 23 -8.49 -56.08 -15.39
C GLY A 23 -8.63 -54.81 -14.55
N ALA A 24 -8.99 -54.95 -13.27
CA ALA A 24 -8.83 -53.89 -12.30
C ALA A 24 -7.33 -53.74 -11.99
N GLY A 25 -6.62 -52.99 -12.83
CA GLY A 25 -5.30 -52.48 -12.49
C GLY A 25 -5.43 -51.60 -11.25
N ARG A 26 -5.17 -52.16 -10.07
CA ARG A 26 -4.96 -51.37 -8.85
C ARG A 26 -3.64 -50.64 -9.01
N ALA A 27 -3.67 -49.47 -9.67
CA ALA A 27 -2.70 -48.43 -9.39
C ALA A 27 -2.90 -48.05 -7.92
N GLN A 28 -2.08 -48.62 -7.03
CA GLN A 28 -1.95 -48.13 -5.67
C GLN A 28 -1.23 -46.78 -5.77
N SER A 29 -1.96 -45.73 -6.12
CA SER A 29 -1.56 -44.38 -5.73
C SER A 29 -1.63 -44.37 -4.22
N ALA A 30 -0.53 -44.74 -3.56
CA ALA A 30 -0.37 -44.49 -2.14
C ALA A 30 -0.69 -43.00 -1.94
N PRO A 31 -1.67 -42.63 -1.09
CA PRO A 31 -1.86 -41.24 -0.78
C PRO A 31 -0.54 -40.78 -0.16
N VAL A 32 0.18 -39.90 -0.87
CA VAL A 32 1.28 -39.15 -0.27
C VAL A 32 0.65 -38.45 0.91
N ALA A 33 0.90 -38.96 2.12
CA ALA A 33 0.47 -38.30 3.32
C ALA A 33 1.01 -36.86 3.21
N PRO A 34 0.17 -35.82 3.31
CA PRO A 34 0.69 -34.47 3.35
C PRO A 34 1.68 -34.47 4.50
N MET A 35 2.96 -34.22 4.19
CA MET A 35 3.97 -34.13 5.23
C MET A 35 3.45 -33.07 6.20
N ALA A 36 3.10 -33.48 7.41
CA ALA A 36 2.65 -32.54 8.42
C ALA A 36 3.84 -31.61 8.65
N GLU A 37 3.79 -30.43 8.04
CA GLU A 37 4.82 -29.42 8.20
C GLU A 37 4.93 -29.20 9.70
N ASN A 38 6.09 -29.47 10.29
CA ASN A 38 6.34 -29.33 11.73
C ASN A 38 6.38 -27.85 12.10
N VAL A 39 5.25 -27.17 11.90
CA VAL A 39 5.12 -25.73 12.04
C VAL A 39 4.29 -25.41 13.25
N ARG A 40 4.89 -24.58 14.10
CA ARG A 40 4.22 -24.03 15.27
C ARG A 40 4.18 -22.52 15.16
N VAL A 41 3.07 -21.94 15.57
CA VAL A 41 2.95 -20.49 15.73
C VAL A 41 3.30 -20.16 17.17
N ASP A 42 4.19 -19.20 17.36
CA ASP A 42 4.60 -18.71 18.67
C ASP A 42 4.66 -17.19 18.66
N TYR A 43 4.88 -16.58 19.83
CA TYR A 43 4.99 -15.14 20.00
C TYR A 43 6.41 -14.75 20.41
N ALA A 44 7.01 -13.86 19.64
CA ALA A 44 8.27 -13.21 19.97
C ALA A 44 8.02 -11.86 20.66
N ARG A 45 8.97 -11.44 21.49
CA ARG A 45 8.97 -10.10 22.08
C ARG A 45 9.61 -9.13 21.09
N VAL A 46 8.89 -8.07 20.72
CA VAL A 46 9.44 -7.01 19.89
C VAL A 46 10.38 -6.14 20.74
N LEU A 47 11.55 -5.82 20.20
CA LEU A 47 12.55 -4.99 20.85
C LEU A 47 12.56 -3.57 20.28
N ASN A 48 12.53 -3.43 18.95
CA ASN A 48 12.59 -2.15 18.25
C ASN A 48 11.79 -2.21 16.93
N VAL A 49 11.20 -1.08 16.56
CA VAL A 49 10.42 -0.91 15.33
C VAL A 49 10.87 0.36 14.62
N GLU A 50 11.52 0.20 13.46
CA GLU A 50 12.01 1.30 12.63
C GLU A 50 11.14 1.43 11.37
N PRO A 51 10.40 2.53 11.19
CA PRO A 51 9.66 2.76 9.95
C PRO A 51 10.61 3.07 8.79
N VAL A 52 10.41 2.40 7.67
CA VAL A 52 11.14 2.62 6.42
C VAL A 52 10.30 3.52 5.53
N TYR A 53 10.79 4.73 5.27
CA TYR A 53 10.12 5.71 4.43
C TYR A 53 10.59 5.65 2.97
N GLU A 54 9.65 5.81 2.04
CA GLU A 54 9.89 6.00 0.62
C GLU A 54 9.63 7.46 0.23
N THR A 55 10.59 8.09 -0.43
CA THR A 55 10.47 9.44 -0.99
C THR A 55 9.80 9.41 -2.36
N LEU A 56 8.55 9.85 -2.43
CA LEU A 56 7.80 10.02 -3.66
C LEU A 56 7.92 11.47 -4.15
N ARG A 57 8.27 11.65 -5.43
CA ARG A 57 8.28 12.97 -6.07
C ARG A 57 6.92 13.22 -6.72
N ALA A 58 6.19 14.23 -6.26
CA ALA A 58 4.92 14.62 -6.84
C ALA A 58 4.84 16.14 -7.05
N THR A 59 4.27 16.56 -8.17
CA THR A 59 4.02 17.98 -8.47
C THR A 59 2.71 18.42 -7.84
N ARG A 60 2.76 19.27 -6.81
CA ARG A 60 1.57 19.89 -6.21
C ARG A 60 1.36 21.28 -6.80
N ALA A 61 0.15 21.57 -7.25
CA ALA A 61 -0.24 22.90 -7.70
C ALA A 61 -0.36 23.83 -6.47
N GLU A 62 0.53 24.81 -6.35
CA GLU A 62 0.55 25.79 -5.26
C GLU A 62 0.25 27.19 -5.83
N LYS A 63 -0.58 27.97 -5.13
CA LYS A 63 -0.88 29.35 -5.52
C LYS A 63 0.19 30.27 -4.95
N VAL A 64 1.10 30.71 -5.80
CA VAL A 64 2.10 31.72 -5.47
C VAL A 64 1.48 33.08 -5.77
N CYS A 65 1.40 33.94 -4.75
CA CYS A 65 0.85 35.29 -4.86
C CYS A 65 1.97 36.32 -4.76
N ASP A 66 2.06 37.20 -5.76
CA ASP A 66 2.99 38.32 -5.71
C ASP A 66 2.44 39.38 -4.76
N GLN A 67 3.30 39.91 -3.88
CA GLN A 67 2.92 41.04 -3.04
C GLN A 67 2.73 42.28 -3.91
N PRO A 68 1.62 43.03 -3.74
CA PRO A 68 1.41 44.27 -4.49
C PRO A 68 2.51 45.28 -4.11
N ALA A 69 3.09 45.92 -5.12
CA ALA A 69 4.11 46.95 -4.90
C ALA A 69 3.54 48.07 -4.00
N PRO A 70 4.34 48.62 -3.06
CA PRO A 70 3.90 49.72 -2.22
C PRO A 70 3.50 50.92 -3.09
N PRO A 71 2.45 51.66 -2.71
CA PRO A 71 2.03 52.84 -3.45
C PRO A 71 3.20 53.82 -3.56
N LYS A 72 3.51 54.26 -4.78
CA LYS A 72 4.52 55.29 -5.01
C LYS A 72 4.11 56.54 -4.22
N PRO A 73 5.02 57.15 -3.44
CA PRO A 73 4.75 58.44 -2.81
C PRO A 73 4.34 59.42 -3.90
N GLN A 74 3.11 59.93 -3.84
CA GLN A 74 2.71 61.02 -4.71
C GLN A 74 3.51 62.26 -4.29
N PRO A 75 4.06 63.03 -5.25
CA PRO A 75 4.64 64.32 -4.92
C PRO A 75 3.53 65.14 -4.25
N LYS A 76 3.77 65.59 -3.02
CA LYS A 76 2.89 66.56 -2.38
C LYS A 76 3.18 67.87 -3.08
N ASP A 77 2.30 68.27 -3.99
CA ASP A 77 2.37 69.56 -4.64
C ASP A 77 2.48 70.65 -3.56
N GLU A 78 3.51 71.48 -3.65
CA GLU A 78 3.81 72.58 -2.72
C GLU A 78 2.81 73.75 -2.86
N GLU A 79 1.59 73.50 -3.33
CA GLU A 79 0.50 74.46 -3.44
C GLU A 79 -0.22 74.70 -2.07
N GLY A 80 0.26 74.07 -1.00
CA GLY A 80 -0.41 73.90 0.30
C GLY A 80 -0.62 75.15 1.16
N ARG A 81 -0.27 76.35 0.70
CA ARG A 81 -0.54 77.61 1.42
C ARG A 81 -1.69 78.42 0.84
N LEU A 82 -1.81 78.50 -0.48
CA LEU A 82 -2.88 79.26 -1.14
C LEU A 82 -4.14 78.41 -1.33
N ALA A 83 -3.99 77.10 -1.55
CA ALA A 83 -5.13 76.18 -1.70
C ALA A 83 -5.98 76.03 -0.42
N ARG A 84 -5.35 76.07 0.77
CA ARG A 84 -6.05 76.00 2.07
C ARG A 84 -6.96 77.21 2.33
N MET A 85 -6.60 78.37 1.79
CA MET A 85 -7.40 79.59 1.95
C MET A 85 -8.66 79.57 1.07
N TRP A 86 -8.61 78.89 -0.08
CA TRP A 86 -9.76 78.68 -0.96
C TRP A 86 -10.70 77.56 -0.50
N ASP A 87 -10.20 76.63 0.32
CA ASP A 87 -10.97 75.49 0.85
C ASP A 87 -12.04 75.93 1.88
N SER A 88 -11.74 76.96 2.68
CA SER A 88 -12.69 77.49 3.69
C SER A 88 -13.95 78.13 3.09
N VAL A 89 -13.93 78.55 1.82
CA VAL A 89 -15.10 79.14 1.14
C VAL A 89 -15.93 78.10 0.39
N LYS A 90 -15.31 77.01 -0.08
CA LYS A 90 -16.02 75.96 -0.83
C LYS A 90 -16.83 75.01 0.06
N GLY A 91 -16.48 74.89 1.35
CA GLY A 91 -17.09 73.94 2.30
C GLY A 91 -18.58 74.15 2.66
N VAL A 92 -19.23 75.22 2.19
CA VAL A 92 -20.66 75.48 2.48
C VAL A 92 -21.60 75.01 1.35
N PHE A 93 -21.08 74.70 0.16
CA PHE A 93 -21.93 74.36 -1.00
C PHE A 93 -21.63 73.02 -1.67
N THR A 94 -20.64 72.26 -1.20
CA THR A 94 -20.27 70.99 -1.83
C THR A 94 -20.19 69.88 -0.80
N ASP A 95 -21.15 68.97 -0.86
CA ASP A 95 -21.11 67.71 -0.14
C ASP A 95 -20.01 66.81 -0.76
N ASN A 96 -18.92 66.67 -0.01
CA ASN A 96 -18.09 65.48 0.16
C ASN A 96 -17.68 64.63 -1.07
N ASP A 97 -16.67 65.07 -1.83
CA ASP A 97 -15.78 64.17 -2.58
C ASP A 97 -14.53 63.85 -1.76
N LYS A 98 -14.59 62.84 -0.89
CA LYS A 98 -13.37 62.28 -0.29
C LYS A 98 -12.58 61.55 -1.38
N PRO A 99 -11.26 61.79 -1.55
CA PRO A 99 -10.45 60.99 -2.46
C PRO A 99 -10.48 59.55 -1.95
N LYS A 100 -11.16 58.69 -2.70
CA LYS A 100 -11.28 57.26 -2.45
C LYS A 100 -9.87 56.69 -2.54
N GLN A 101 -9.19 56.54 -1.39
CA GLN A 101 -7.91 55.84 -1.31
C GLN A 101 -8.11 54.48 -1.98
N ALA A 102 -7.46 54.32 -3.13
CA ALA A 102 -7.56 53.12 -3.93
C ALA A 102 -7.19 51.94 -3.03
N ALA A 103 -8.14 51.03 -2.85
CA ALA A 103 -7.90 49.80 -2.11
C ALA A 103 -6.62 49.14 -2.66
N PRO A 104 -5.75 48.58 -1.80
CA PRO A 104 -4.54 47.92 -2.25
C PRO A 104 -4.93 46.89 -3.32
N ALA A 105 -4.29 46.97 -4.48
CA ALA A 105 -4.56 46.06 -5.59
C ALA A 105 -4.50 44.62 -5.08
N ALA A 106 -5.54 43.84 -5.36
CA ALA A 106 -5.58 42.44 -4.96
C ALA A 106 -4.32 41.72 -5.47
N PRO A 107 -3.67 40.90 -4.63
CA PRO A 107 -2.44 40.23 -5.01
C PRO A 107 -2.69 39.35 -6.24
N ARG A 108 -1.77 39.40 -7.21
CA ARG A 108 -1.85 38.56 -8.42
C ARG A 108 -1.35 37.17 -8.05
N CYS A 109 -2.26 36.21 -7.96
CA CYS A 109 -1.93 34.83 -7.65
C CYS A 109 -1.85 33.97 -8.92
N ARG A 110 -0.77 33.21 -9.07
CA ARG A 110 -0.59 32.23 -10.15
C ARG A 110 -0.48 30.83 -9.55
N THR A 111 -1.16 29.86 -10.15
CA THR A 111 -0.98 28.44 -9.84
C THR A 111 0.30 27.94 -10.52
N VAL A 112 1.27 27.50 -9.72
CA VAL A 112 2.55 26.97 -10.21
C VAL A 112 2.68 25.51 -9.76
N PRO A 113 3.04 24.57 -10.65
CA PRO A 113 3.35 23.20 -10.26
C PRO A 113 4.68 23.18 -9.53
N VAL A 114 4.66 22.94 -8.22
CA VAL A 114 5.87 22.82 -7.39
C VAL A 114 6.14 21.34 -7.16
N ALA A 115 7.33 20.87 -7.54
CA ALA A 115 7.78 19.53 -7.21
C ALA A 115 8.03 19.45 -5.69
N LYS A 116 7.26 18.60 -5.01
CA LYS A 116 7.43 18.31 -3.58
C LYS A 116 7.78 16.84 -3.40
N GLU A 117 8.69 16.58 -2.47
CA GLU A 117 9.04 15.23 -2.03
C GLU A 117 8.13 14.86 -0.86
N PHE A 118 7.40 13.76 -0.99
CA PHE A 118 6.51 13.21 0.02
C PHE A 118 7.11 11.92 0.56
N GLN A 119 7.20 11.79 1.87
CA GLN A 119 7.68 10.56 2.49
C GLN A 119 6.48 9.74 2.98
N ARG A 120 6.40 8.47 2.55
CA ARG A 120 5.41 7.52 3.05
C ARG A 120 6.10 6.31 3.70
N PRO A 121 5.66 5.84 4.87
CA PRO A 121 6.16 4.59 5.43
C PRO A 121 5.68 3.44 4.54
N ILE A 122 6.62 2.62 4.05
CA ILE A 122 6.34 1.47 3.19
C ILE A 122 6.51 0.14 3.91
N ALA A 123 7.33 0.13 4.97
CA ALA A 123 7.64 -1.06 5.73
C ALA A 123 8.12 -0.69 7.13
N TYR A 124 8.21 -1.70 7.98
CA TYR A 124 8.77 -1.62 9.32
C TYR A 124 9.89 -2.65 9.44
N ASP A 125 11.09 -2.18 9.73
CA ASP A 125 12.18 -3.05 10.14
C ASP A 125 12.01 -3.33 11.64
N VAL A 126 11.75 -4.60 11.96
CA VAL A 126 11.40 -5.04 13.30
C VAL A 126 12.50 -5.93 13.84
N ASP A 127 13.10 -5.50 14.94
CA ASP A 127 14.02 -6.32 15.72
C ASP A 127 13.21 -7.02 16.82
N TYR A 128 13.26 -8.36 16.86
CA TYR A 128 12.53 -9.16 17.82
C TYR A 128 13.43 -10.23 18.45
N MET A 129 13.05 -10.64 19.65
CA MET A 129 13.74 -11.67 20.40
C MET A 129 12.85 -12.89 20.57
N TYR A 130 13.39 -14.05 20.17
CA TYR A 130 12.78 -15.34 20.39
C TYR A 130 13.77 -16.30 21.04
N LYS A 131 13.39 -16.89 22.18
CA LYS A 131 14.22 -17.83 22.95
C LYS A 131 15.67 -17.33 23.20
N GLY A 132 15.83 -16.03 23.46
CA GLY A 132 17.13 -15.39 23.74
C GLY A 132 17.94 -15.00 22.49
N MET A 133 17.50 -15.39 21.30
CA MET A 133 18.12 -15.02 20.04
C MET A 133 17.44 -13.78 19.46
N LYS A 134 18.23 -12.84 18.93
CA LYS A 134 17.73 -11.64 18.24
C LYS A 134 17.62 -11.91 16.75
N TYR A 135 16.53 -11.47 16.16
CA TYR A 135 16.25 -11.57 14.74
C TYR A 135 15.74 -10.21 14.24
N ARG A 136 15.95 -9.94 12.94
CA ARG A 136 15.42 -8.76 12.26
C ARG A 136 14.57 -9.22 11.08
N SER A 137 13.42 -8.60 10.87
CA SER A 137 12.57 -8.86 9.71
C SER A 137 11.88 -7.58 9.27
N ARG A 138 11.57 -7.50 7.97
CA ARG A 138 10.85 -6.37 7.38
C ARG A 138 9.38 -6.73 7.19
N LEU A 139 8.48 -5.97 7.81
CA LEU A 139 7.03 -6.17 7.76
C LEU A 139 6.35 -5.01 7.02
N LEU A 140 5.18 -5.27 6.44
CA LEU A 140 4.37 -4.23 5.77
C LEU A 140 3.57 -3.39 6.78
N GLU A 141 3.25 -3.97 7.92
CA GLU A 141 2.41 -3.39 8.97
C GLU A 141 3.15 -3.39 10.31
N ASP A 142 2.75 -2.50 11.21
CA ASP A 142 3.33 -2.40 12.54
C ASP A 142 2.95 -3.62 13.40
N PRO A 143 3.93 -4.41 13.90
CA PRO A 143 3.65 -5.59 14.72
C PRO A 143 3.20 -5.28 16.15
N GLY A 144 3.38 -4.05 16.64
CA GLY A 144 3.16 -3.69 18.05
C GLY A 144 4.11 -4.40 19.02
N THR A 145 3.63 -4.75 20.22
CA THR A 145 4.49 -5.24 21.34
C THR A 145 4.94 -6.71 21.19
N ARG A 146 4.18 -7.54 20.48
CA ARG A 146 4.46 -8.98 20.33
C ARG A 146 4.24 -9.41 18.88
N LEU A 147 5.25 -10.07 18.32
CA LEU A 147 5.22 -10.53 16.94
C LEU A 147 4.80 -12.00 16.88
N ARG A 148 3.82 -12.32 16.03
CA ARG A 148 3.45 -13.71 15.70
C ARG A 148 4.47 -14.27 14.72
N ILE A 149 5.18 -15.33 15.12
CA ILE A 149 6.19 -15.97 14.30
C ILE A 149 5.79 -17.41 13.94
N ARG A 150 6.17 -17.85 12.73
CA ARG A 150 5.97 -19.21 12.22
C ARG A 150 7.30 -19.96 12.32
N ILE A 151 7.35 -20.97 13.17
CA ILE A 151 8.55 -21.75 13.44
C ILE A 151 8.42 -23.07 12.71
N SER A 152 9.28 -23.30 11.72
CA SER A 152 9.46 -24.61 11.10
C SER A 152 10.69 -25.27 11.69
N VAL A 153 10.53 -26.48 12.20
CA VAL A 153 11.64 -27.29 12.72
C VAL A 153 11.90 -28.43 11.76
N MET A 154 13.10 -28.45 11.18
CA MET A 154 13.57 -29.54 10.34
C MET A 154 14.66 -30.32 11.07
N PRO A 155 14.56 -31.65 11.14
CA PRO A 155 15.61 -32.46 11.75
C PRO A 155 16.91 -32.32 10.94
N TYR A 156 18.04 -32.33 11.64
CA TYR A 156 19.35 -32.35 11.01
C TYR A 156 19.80 -33.80 10.85
N GLU A 157 19.77 -34.31 9.62
CA GLU A 157 20.35 -35.62 9.28
C GLU A 157 21.83 -35.42 8.99
N ALA A 158 22.70 -35.93 9.87
CA ALA A 158 24.13 -35.98 9.58
C ALA A 158 24.34 -36.86 8.35
N ALA A 159 24.91 -36.30 7.28
CA ALA A 159 25.26 -37.07 6.09
C ALA A 159 26.10 -38.29 6.53
N PRO A 160 25.83 -39.50 6.01
CA PRO A 160 26.62 -40.67 6.38
C PRO A 160 28.08 -40.42 6.01
N VAL A 161 28.95 -40.43 7.02
CA VAL A 161 30.39 -40.41 6.82
C VAL A 161 30.74 -41.70 6.10
N ALA A 162 31.18 -41.61 4.84
CA ALA A 162 31.75 -42.75 4.13
C ALA A 162 33.05 -43.15 4.86
N VAL A 163 32.96 -44.22 5.66
CA VAL A 163 34.14 -44.83 6.29
C VAL A 163 34.85 -45.65 5.20
N PRO A 164 36.16 -45.42 4.96
CA PRO A 164 36.93 -46.12 3.93
C PRO A 164 37.14 -47.61 4.26
#